data_AF-U6KMB6-F1
#
_entry.id   AF-U6KMB6-F1
#
_cell.length_a   1.000
_cell.length_b   1.000
_cell.length_c   1.000
_cell.angle_alpha   90.00
_cell.angle_beta   90.00
_cell.angle_gamma   90.00
#
_symmetry.space_group_name_H-M   'P 1'
#
loop_
_entity.id
_entity.type
_entity.pdbx_description
1 polymer ?
#
loop_
_entity_poly.entity_id
_entity_poly.type
_entity_poly.pdbx_seq_one_letter_code
_entity_poly.pdbx_strand_id
1 'polypeptide(L)'
;MSRFVKAYLKAKRLNYRQTPLPFTPKFLELSKEPSVPPPLRERQQPQRVDLAKHLNIKEGDLVEVLHGRDQNRRGIILKINHRRNTAIVEGCNLKRSFWSPRVGGPSLATEELPIHLTNLALLDPIVKRPTRVKRRYMMNGEVVRISKLS
;
A
#
# COMPACT_ATOMS: atom_id res chain seq x y z
N MET A 1 0.75 34.22 48.17
CA MET A 1 1.75 34.03 47.09
C MET A 1 2.51 35.33 46.87
N SER A 2 3.85 35.25 46.80
CA SER A 2 4.76 36.38 46.49
C SER A 2 4.34 37.09 45.20
N ARG A 3 4.55 38.42 45.15
CA ARG A 3 4.26 39.26 43.97
C ARG A 3 4.96 38.75 42.73
N PHE A 4 6.17 38.20 42.88
CA PHE A 4 6.94 37.57 41.82
C PHE A 4 6.29 36.28 41.31
N VAL A 5 5.77 35.44 42.21
CA VAL A 5 5.08 34.19 41.84
C VAL A 5 3.78 34.48 41.10
N LYS A 6 3.02 35.50 41.54
CA LYS A 6 1.81 35.95 40.83
C LYS A 6 2.14 36.48 39.43
N ALA A 7 3.22 37.25 39.28
CA ALA A 7 3.67 37.74 37.98
C ALA A 7 4.14 36.60 37.06
N TYR A 8 4.90 35.64 37.59
CA TYR A 8 5.37 34.46 36.86
C TYR A 8 4.21 33.58 36.38
N LEU A 9 3.24 33.29 37.24
CA LEU A 9 2.05 32.51 36.87
C LEU A 9 1.14 33.26 35.88
N LYS A 10 1.05 34.59 35.99
CA LYS A 10 0.35 35.45 35.02
C LYS A 10 1.03 35.41 33.65
N ALA A 11 2.36 35.49 33.58
CA ALA A 11 3.13 35.36 32.35
C ALA A 11 2.97 33.96 31.71
N LYS A 12 3.01 32.90 32.53
CA LYS A 12 2.80 31.52 32.07
C LYS A 12 1.37 31.29 31.53
N ARG A 13 0.35 31.93 32.11
CA ARG A 13 -1.03 31.94 31.58
C ARG A 13 -1.18 32.71 30.28
N LEU A 14 -0.44 33.81 30.09
CA LEU A 14 -0.48 34.61 28.86
C LEU A 14 0.19 33.90 27.67
N ASN A 15 1.25 33.14 27.93
CA ASN A 15 1.94 32.35 26.88
C ASN A 15 1.13 31.13 26.40
N TYR A 16 0.11 30.68 27.13
CA TYR A 16 -0.77 29.57 26.71
C TYR A 16 -1.88 29.99 25.73
N ARG A 17 -2.00 31.29 25.44
CA ARG A 17 -2.88 31.83 24.38
C ARG A 17 -2.13 32.30 23.13
N GLN A 18 -0.87 31.89 22.99
CA GLN A 18 -0.25 31.81 21.67
C GLN A 18 -0.55 30.42 21.11
N THR A 19 -1.78 30.22 20.63
CA THR A 19 -1.89 29.42 19.40
C THR A 19 -0.88 30.02 18.44
N PRO A 20 -0.02 29.27 17.75
CA PRO A 20 0.63 29.85 16.58
C PRO A 20 -0.51 30.39 15.74
N LEU A 21 -0.58 31.73 15.60
CA LEU A 21 -1.52 32.34 14.67
C LEU A 21 -1.34 31.57 13.35
N PRO A 22 -2.42 31.23 12.62
CA PRO A 22 -2.23 30.68 11.28
C PRO A 22 -1.26 31.60 10.56
N PHE A 23 -0.26 31.03 9.90
CA PHE A 23 0.76 31.78 9.19
C PHE A 23 0.06 32.78 8.25
N THR A 24 -0.04 34.04 8.68
CA THR A 24 -0.53 35.12 7.83
C THR A 24 0.70 35.70 7.15
N PRO A 25 0.87 35.53 5.83
CA PRO A 25 1.95 36.21 5.15
C PRO A 25 1.69 37.72 5.27
N LYS A 26 2.66 38.44 5.85
CA LYS A 26 2.72 39.89 5.66
C LYS A 26 2.85 40.12 4.15
N PHE A 27 2.08 41.05 3.60
CA PHE A 27 2.03 41.39 2.17
C PHE A 27 3.40 41.53 1.47
N LEU A 28 4.46 41.81 2.23
CA LEU A 28 5.84 41.97 1.76
C LEU A 28 6.66 40.67 1.65
N GLU A 29 6.14 39.49 2.04
CA GLU A 29 6.85 38.19 1.96
C GLU A 29 6.39 37.30 0.78
N LEU A 30 5.98 37.91 -0.33
CA LEU A 30 5.46 37.23 -1.53
C LEU A 30 6.48 36.27 -2.19
N SER A 31 7.77 36.37 -1.87
CA SER A 31 8.85 35.55 -2.44
C SER A 31 9.08 34.22 -1.72
N LYS A 32 8.42 33.97 -0.58
CA LYS A 32 8.61 32.75 0.24
C LYS A 32 7.50 31.72 0.09
N GLU A 33 6.40 32.05 -0.57
CA GLU A 33 5.38 31.04 -0.87
C GLU A 33 5.91 30.10 -1.97
N PRO A 34 5.72 28.78 -1.84
CA PRO A 34 5.91 27.91 -2.99
C PRO A 34 4.99 28.41 -4.10
N SER A 35 5.54 28.67 -5.29
CA SER A 35 4.78 29.10 -6.47
C SER A 35 3.63 28.14 -6.82
N VAL A 36 3.71 26.92 -6.32
CA VAL A 36 2.68 25.89 -6.43
C VAL A 36 1.98 25.76 -5.08
N PRO A 37 0.67 26.10 -4.98
CA PRO A 37 -0.08 25.84 -3.75
C PRO A 37 -0.10 24.32 -3.46
N PRO A 38 -0.15 23.90 -2.19
CA PRO A 38 -0.33 22.50 -1.86
C PRO A 38 -1.59 21.97 -2.57
N PRO A 39 -1.57 20.73 -3.09
CA PRO A 39 -2.70 20.19 -3.82
C PRO A 39 -3.95 20.23 -2.94
N LEU A 40 -5.06 20.75 -3.49
CA LEU A 40 -6.34 20.76 -2.82
C LEU A 40 -6.74 19.32 -2.50
N ARG A 41 -6.71 18.94 -1.22
CA ARG A 41 -7.20 17.63 -0.80
C ARG A 41 -8.72 17.74 -0.74
N GLU A 42 -9.40 17.19 -1.75
CA GLU A 42 -10.86 17.11 -1.74
C GLU A 42 -11.33 16.50 -0.41
N ARG A 43 -12.32 17.13 0.23
CA ARG A 43 -12.83 16.68 1.54
C ARG A 43 -13.40 15.25 1.51
N GLN A 44 -13.70 14.73 0.31
CA GLN A 44 -14.35 13.43 0.08
C GLN A 44 -13.50 12.45 -0.75
N GLN A 45 -12.17 12.47 -0.61
CA GLN A 45 -11.36 11.44 -1.29
C GLN A 45 -11.69 10.03 -0.75
N PRO A 46 -11.96 9.04 -1.62
CA PRO A 46 -12.18 7.68 -1.17
C PRO A 46 -10.91 7.13 -0.50
N GLN A 47 -11.10 6.40 0.61
CA GLN A 47 -9.98 5.74 1.26
C GLN A 47 -9.42 4.65 0.34
N ARG A 48 -8.11 4.45 0.40
CA ARG A 48 -7.47 3.32 -0.28
C ARG A 48 -7.93 2.02 0.37
N VAL A 49 -8.37 1.08 -0.44
CA VAL A 49 -8.87 -0.22 -0.01
C VAL A 49 -7.75 -1.26 -0.11
N ASP A 50 -7.58 -2.11 0.91
CA ASP A 50 -6.65 -3.24 0.88
C ASP A 50 -7.24 -4.40 0.06
N LEU A 51 -6.90 -4.45 -1.23
CA LEU A 51 -7.48 -5.40 -2.17
C LEU A 51 -7.15 -6.85 -1.83
N ALA A 52 -6.03 -7.13 -1.16
CA ALA A 52 -5.67 -8.50 -0.79
C ALA A 52 -6.70 -9.09 0.18
N LYS A 53 -7.15 -8.29 1.15
CA LYS A 53 -8.19 -8.66 2.11
C LYS A 53 -9.54 -8.90 1.43
N HIS A 54 -9.90 -8.06 0.47
CA HIS A 54 -11.18 -8.17 -0.25
C HIS A 54 -11.21 -9.32 -1.26
N LEU A 55 -10.09 -9.59 -1.94
CA LEU A 55 -9.97 -10.68 -2.92
C LEU A 55 -9.59 -12.02 -2.28
N ASN A 56 -9.36 -12.05 -0.96
CA ASN A 56 -9.01 -13.25 -0.20
C ASN A 56 -7.69 -13.91 -0.61
N ILE A 57 -6.74 -13.12 -1.10
CA ILE A 57 -5.42 -13.54 -1.55
C ILE A 57 -4.42 -13.42 -0.38
N LYS A 58 -3.54 -14.42 -0.23
CA LYS A 58 -2.46 -14.48 0.76
C LYS A 58 -1.13 -14.86 0.11
N GLU A 59 -0.06 -14.65 0.85
CA GLU A 59 1.28 -15.14 0.48
C GLU A 59 1.30 -16.68 0.51
N GLY A 60 2.01 -17.30 -0.44
CA GLY A 60 2.03 -18.75 -0.61
C GLY A 60 0.86 -19.33 -1.41
N ASP A 61 -0.11 -18.52 -1.84
CA ASP A 61 -1.20 -19.00 -2.69
C ASP A 61 -0.72 -19.22 -4.15
N LEU A 62 -1.28 -20.26 -4.80
CA LEU A 62 -1.12 -20.49 -6.22
C LEU A 62 -2.13 -19.65 -7.01
N VAL A 63 -1.62 -18.79 -7.90
CA VAL A 63 -2.44 -17.87 -8.70
C VAL A 63 -2.14 -17.99 -10.19
N GLU A 64 -3.11 -17.53 -10.98
CA GLU A 64 -2.99 -17.36 -12.42
C GLU A 64 -3.15 -15.88 -12.79
N VAL A 65 -2.33 -15.41 -13.73
CA VAL A 65 -2.38 -14.03 -14.23
C VAL A 65 -3.49 -13.91 -15.28
N LEU A 66 -4.50 -13.09 -15.00
CA LEU A 66 -5.63 -12.85 -15.90
C LEU A 66 -5.29 -11.90 -17.06
N HIS A 67 -4.51 -10.86 -16.77
CA HIS A 67 -4.22 -9.78 -17.71
C HIS A 67 -2.78 -9.29 -17.56
N GLY A 68 -2.15 -8.92 -18.68
CA GLY A 68 -0.79 -8.37 -18.73
C GLY A 68 0.13 -9.17 -19.63
N ARG A 69 1.44 -8.89 -19.54
CA ARG A 69 2.49 -9.52 -20.36
C ARG A 69 2.52 -11.04 -20.24
N ASP A 70 2.24 -11.55 -19.04
CA ASP A 70 2.35 -12.96 -18.69
C ASP A 70 0.97 -13.60 -18.47
N GLN A 71 0.00 -13.25 -19.32
CA GLN A 71 -1.36 -13.79 -19.25
C GLN A 71 -1.37 -15.33 -19.30
N ASN A 72 -2.24 -15.95 -18.49
CA ASN A 72 -2.41 -17.39 -18.31
C ASN A 72 -1.20 -18.12 -17.70
N ARG A 73 -0.14 -17.38 -17.29
CA ARG A 73 0.93 -17.98 -16.49
C ARG A 73 0.48 -18.16 -15.05
N ARG A 74 1.00 -19.23 -14.44
CA ARG A 74 0.72 -19.62 -13.06
C ARG A 74 1.98 -19.47 -12.24
N GLY A 75 1.82 -19.08 -10.99
CA GLY A 75 2.94 -18.96 -10.05
C GLY A 75 2.46 -18.82 -8.61
N ILE A 76 3.38 -19.00 -7.69
CA ILE A 76 3.14 -18.81 -6.26
C ILE A 76 3.37 -17.34 -5.91
N ILE A 77 2.53 -16.79 -5.03
CA ILE A 77 2.76 -15.44 -4.49
C ILE A 77 3.90 -15.49 -3.46
N LEU A 78 4.98 -14.78 -3.76
CA LEU A 78 6.13 -14.64 -2.86
C LEU A 78 5.87 -13.58 -1.79
N LYS A 79 5.32 -12.43 -2.19
CA LYS A 79 5.12 -11.29 -1.30
C LYS A 79 3.97 -10.39 -1.75
N ILE A 80 3.24 -9.83 -0.81
CA ILE A 80 2.17 -8.85 -1.08
C ILE A 80 2.54 -7.48 -0.52
N ASN A 81 2.34 -6.44 -1.33
CA ASN A 81 2.42 -5.04 -0.91
C ASN A 81 1.01 -4.45 -0.76
N HIS A 82 0.47 -4.51 0.46
CA HIS A 82 -0.87 -4.01 0.80
C HIS A 82 -1.06 -2.50 0.55
N ARG A 83 0.01 -1.70 0.63
CA ARG A 83 -0.10 -0.24 0.42
C ARG A 83 -0.31 0.14 -1.04
N ARG A 84 0.21 -0.68 -1.95
CA ARG A 84 0.15 -0.49 -3.41
C ARG A 84 -0.80 -1.46 -4.10
N ASN A 85 -1.39 -2.41 -3.37
CA ASN A 85 -2.22 -3.49 -3.89
C ASN A 85 -1.52 -4.30 -5.00
N THR A 86 -0.23 -4.58 -4.82
CA THR A 86 0.55 -5.39 -5.77
C THR A 86 1.10 -6.64 -5.10
N ALA A 87 1.33 -7.69 -5.87
CA ALA A 87 1.95 -8.94 -5.42
C ALA A 87 3.12 -9.31 -6.35
N ILE A 88 4.16 -9.93 -5.80
CA ILE A 88 5.26 -10.53 -6.55
C ILE A 88 4.91 -12.00 -6.72
N VAL A 89 4.87 -12.46 -7.98
CA VAL A 89 4.51 -13.83 -8.35
C VAL A 89 5.73 -14.49 -8.98
N GLU A 90 6.05 -15.69 -8.52
CA GLU A 90 7.19 -16.47 -9.01
C GLU A 90 7.13 -16.67 -10.53
N GLY A 91 8.24 -16.41 -11.22
CA GLY A 91 8.37 -16.60 -12.68
C GLY A 91 7.49 -15.68 -13.54
N CYS A 92 6.82 -14.70 -12.95
CA CYS A 92 5.92 -13.78 -13.64
C CYS A 92 6.45 -12.34 -13.58
N ASN A 93 6.15 -11.57 -14.63
CA ASN A 93 6.55 -10.18 -14.84
C ASN A 93 8.07 -9.97 -14.71
N LEU A 94 8.84 -10.81 -15.40
CA LEU A 94 10.30 -10.79 -15.33
C LEU A 94 10.89 -9.57 -16.04
N LYS A 95 11.77 -8.87 -15.34
CA LYS A 95 12.62 -7.81 -15.89
C LYS A 95 14.07 -8.22 -15.84
N ARG A 96 14.74 -8.05 -16.98
CA ARG A 96 16.20 -8.17 -17.10
C ARG A 96 16.81 -6.82 -16.79
N SER A 97 17.63 -6.76 -15.75
CA SER A 97 18.35 -5.57 -15.32
C SER A 97 19.85 -5.83 -15.43
N PHE A 98 20.56 -4.97 -16.15
CA PHE A 98 22.02 -4.98 -16.15
C PHE A 98 22.52 -4.19 -14.94
N TRP A 99 23.40 -4.79 -14.17
CA TRP A 99 24.05 -4.16 -13.02
C TRP A 99 25.56 -4.20 -13.23
N SER A 100 26.26 -3.20 -12.68
CA SER A 100 27.73 -3.22 -12.71
C SER A 100 28.19 -4.44 -11.92
N PRO A 101 28.90 -5.41 -12.53
CA PRO A 101 29.23 -6.66 -11.88
C PRO A 101 30.11 -6.39 -10.66
N ARG A 102 29.63 -6.82 -9.48
CA ARG A 102 30.49 -7.01 -8.31
C ARG A 102 31.41 -8.19 -8.63
N VAL A 103 32.64 -8.13 -8.15
CA VAL A 103 33.69 -9.13 -8.42
C VAL A 103 33.12 -10.55 -8.23
N GLY A 104 33.02 -11.31 -9.33
CA GLY A 104 32.54 -12.70 -9.33
C GLY A 104 31.04 -12.93 -9.61
N GLY A 105 30.22 -11.90 -9.84
CA GLY A 105 28.78 -12.04 -10.14
C GLY A 105 28.41 -11.86 -11.62
N PRO A 106 27.29 -12.46 -12.09
CA PRO A 106 26.81 -12.26 -13.45
C PRO A 106 26.28 -10.84 -13.65
N SER A 107 26.73 -10.09 -14.66
CA SER A 107 26.31 -8.69 -14.92
C SER A 107 24.82 -8.49 -15.22
N LEU A 108 24.07 -9.58 -15.39
CA LEU A 108 22.67 -9.60 -15.75
C LEU A 108 21.85 -10.31 -14.67
N ALA A 109 20.94 -9.58 -14.03
CA ALA A 109 19.99 -10.13 -13.08
C ALA A 109 18.60 -10.19 -13.73
N THR A 110 17.87 -11.27 -13.48
CA THR A 110 16.44 -11.38 -13.82
C THR A 110 15.68 -11.32 -12.51
N GLU A 111 14.79 -10.34 -12.38
CA GLU A 111 14.01 -10.11 -11.17
C GLU A 111 12.51 -10.11 -11.51
N GLU A 112 11.71 -10.68 -10.62
CA GLU A 112 10.25 -10.60 -10.67
C GLU A 112 9.77 -9.20 -10.29
N LEU A 113 8.87 -8.64 -11.09
CA LEU A 113 8.25 -7.37 -10.80
C LEU A 113 6.84 -7.52 -10.22
N PRO A 114 6.37 -6.53 -9.45
CA PRO A 114 5.02 -6.54 -8.90
C PRO A 114 3.94 -6.54 -9.98
N ILE A 115 2.90 -7.32 -9.75
CA ILE A 115 1.66 -7.37 -10.53
C ILE A 115 0.52 -6.84 -9.65
N HIS A 116 -0.42 -6.07 -10.23
CA HIS A 116 -1.56 -5.57 -9.47
C HIS A 116 -2.55 -6.70 -9.12
N LEU A 117 -3.08 -6.70 -7.89
CA LEU A 117 -3.92 -7.80 -7.37
C LEU A 117 -5.17 -8.08 -8.20
N THR A 118 -5.74 -7.08 -8.88
CA THR A 118 -6.91 -7.28 -9.76
C THR A 118 -6.62 -8.15 -10.98
N ASN A 119 -5.35 -8.28 -11.36
CA ASN A 119 -4.93 -9.06 -12.51
C ASN A 119 -4.56 -10.50 -12.13
N LEU A 120 -4.77 -10.89 -10.87
CA LEU A 120 -4.48 -12.22 -10.34
C LEU A 120 -5.78 -12.90 -9.93
N ALA A 121 -5.88 -14.19 -10.19
CA ALA A 121 -6.95 -15.05 -9.69
C ALA A 121 -6.38 -16.26 -8.97
N LEU A 122 -7.03 -16.70 -7.90
CA LEU A 122 -6.69 -17.93 -7.20
C LEU A 122 -7.02 -19.13 -8.08
N LEU A 123 -6.11 -20.10 -8.12
CA LEU A 123 -6.34 -21.34 -8.84
C LEU A 123 -7.11 -22.32 -7.95
N ASP A 124 -8.19 -22.90 -8.47
CA ASP A 124 -8.90 -23.97 -7.77
C ASP A 124 -8.05 -25.27 -7.81
N PRO A 125 -7.79 -25.93 -6.68
CA PRO A 125 -6.95 -27.13 -6.65
C PRO A 125 -7.55 -28.32 -7.41
N ILE A 126 -8.88 -28.40 -7.53
CA ILE A 126 -9.58 -29.51 -8.17
C ILE A 126 -9.67 -29.29 -9.68
N VAL A 127 -10.29 -28.19 -10.09
CA VAL A 127 -10.58 -27.90 -11.50
C VAL A 127 -9.39 -27.24 -12.22
N LYS A 128 -8.39 -26.74 -11.47
CA LYS A 128 -7.19 -26.05 -12.00
C LYS A 128 -7.52 -24.90 -12.95
N ARG A 129 -8.60 -24.18 -12.65
CA ARG A 129 -9.03 -22.98 -13.36
C ARG A 129 -9.01 -21.78 -12.41
N PRO A 130 -8.83 -20.56 -12.93
CA PRO A 130 -8.93 -19.35 -12.12
C PRO A 130 -10.36 -19.19 -11.58
N THR A 131 -10.51 -18.95 -10.28
CA THR A 131 -11.82 -18.86 -9.62
C THR A 131 -11.92 -17.67 -8.67
N ARG A 132 -13.17 -17.27 -8.41
CA ARG A 132 -13.50 -16.34 -7.33
C ARG A 132 -13.69 -17.13 -6.03
N VAL A 133 -13.21 -16.57 -4.93
CA VAL A 133 -13.27 -17.17 -3.59
C VAL A 133 -14.26 -16.42 -2.71
N LYS A 134 -14.95 -17.15 -1.84
CA LYS A 134 -15.82 -16.61 -0.77
C LYS A 134 -15.31 -17.13 0.58
N ARG A 135 -15.57 -16.38 1.66
CA ARG A 135 -15.37 -16.86 3.04
C ARG A 135 -16.65 -17.44 3.60
N ARG A 136 -16.58 -18.57 4.30
CA ARG A 136 -17.70 -19.20 5.02
C ARG A 136 -17.24 -19.65 6.40
N TYR A 137 -18.15 -19.63 7.37
CA TYR A 137 -17.95 -20.24 8.68
C TYR A 137 -18.30 -21.73 8.62
N MET A 138 -17.42 -22.57 9.15
CA MET A 138 -17.65 -23.99 9.38
C MET A 138 -18.41 -24.19 10.70
N MET A 139 -18.90 -25.41 10.95
CA MET A 139 -19.68 -25.72 12.17
C MET A 139 -18.88 -25.50 13.46
N ASN A 140 -17.56 -25.64 13.39
CA ASN A 140 -16.61 -25.37 14.48
C ASN A 140 -16.33 -23.86 14.70
N GLY A 141 -16.88 -22.97 13.87
CA GLY A 141 -16.66 -21.53 13.94
C GLY A 141 -15.44 -21.03 13.13
N GLU A 142 -14.69 -21.91 12.48
CA GLU A 142 -13.53 -21.52 11.69
C GLU A 142 -13.92 -20.88 10.36
N VAL A 143 -13.15 -19.87 9.93
CA VAL A 143 -13.39 -19.17 8.66
C VAL A 143 -12.54 -19.78 7.55
N VAL A 144 -13.20 -20.48 6.63
CA VAL A 144 -12.57 -21.15 5.50
C VAL A 144 -12.83 -20.40 4.20
N ARG A 145 -11.88 -20.49 3.27
CA ARG A 145 -12.00 -20.00 1.89
C ARG A 145 -12.62 -21.11 1.03
N ILE A 146 -13.70 -20.79 0.33
CA ILE A 146 -14.41 -21.71 -0.57
C ILE A 146 -14.37 -21.13 -1.98
N SER A 147 -13.93 -21.92 -2.94
CA SER A 147 -14.03 -21.67 -4.38
C SER A 147 -15.50 -21.59 -4.81
N LYS A 148 -15.83 -20.76 -5.80
CA LYS A 148 -17.20 -20.73 -6.35
C LYS A 148 -17.46 -21.78 -7.43
N LEU A 149 -16.41 -22.43 -7.92
CA LEU A 149 -16.49 -23.37 -9.04
C LEU A 149 -16.68 -24.81 -8.58
N SER A 150 -16.11 -25.16 -7.43
CA SER A 150 -16.15 -26.47 -6.79
C SER A 150 -16.95 -26.45 -5.48
#